data_AF-A0A2K3LR10-F1
#
_entry.id   AF-A0A2K3LR10-F1
#
_cell.length_a   1.000
_cell.length_b   1.000
_cell.length_c   1.000
_cell.angle_alpha   90.00
_cell.angle_beta   90.00
_cell.angle_gamma   90.00
#
_symmetry.space_group_name_H-M   'P 1'
#
loop_
_entity.id
_entity.type
_entity.pdbx_description
1 polymer ?
#
loop_
_entity_poly.entity_id
_entity_poly.type
_entity_poly.pdbx_seq_one_letter_code
_entity_poly.pdbx_strand_id
1 'polypeptide(L)' 'MKVPLNDVEEMVINIGLKEGLSILKASLTSTSALTNGLKHYLDSPVDNLKKPKSEK' A
#
# COMPACT_ATOMS: atom_id res chain seq x y z
N MET A 1 -0.23 15.07 9.67
CA MET A 1 0.70 13.92 9.78
C MET A 1 2.10 14.43 9.46
N LYS A 2 3.10 14.21 10.32
CA LYS A 2 4.52 14.46 10.01
C LYS A 2 5.20 13.10 10.05
N VAL A 3 5.18 12.38 8.94
CA VAL A 3 5.93 11.12 8.78
C VAL A 3 7.18 11.45 7.98
N PRO A 4 8.39 11.15 8.49
CA PRO A 4 9.62 11.27 7.73
C PRO A 4 9.53 10.45 6.44
N LEU A 5 10.05 10.98 5.32
CA LEU A 5 10.04 10.24 4.06
C LEU A 5 10.81 8.91 4.14
N ASN A 6 11.82 8.85 5.00
CA ASN A 6 12.60 7.64 5.25
C ASN A 6 11.79 6.52 5.93
N ASP A 7 10.62 6.85 6.51
CA ASP A 7 9.71 5.89 7.15
C ASP A 7 8.57 5.46 6.19
N VAL A 8 8.64 5.83 4.91
CA VAL A 8 7.64 5.49 3.88
C VAL A 8 8.26 4.53 2.86
N GLU A 9 7.55 3.45 2.54
CA GLU A 9 7.90 2.51 1.47
C GLU A 9 7.07 2.81 0.20
N GLU A 10 7.71 2.77 -0.97
CA GLU A 10 7.00 2.85 -2.25
C GLU A 10 6.42 1.48 -2.63
N MET A 11 5.12 1.45 -2.95
CA MET A 11 4.44 0.22 -3.37
C MET A 11 3.71 0.43 -4.70
N VAL A 12 4.00 -0.42 -5.67
CA VAL A 12 3.30 -0.46 -6.96
C VAL A 12 2.24 -1.56 -6.91
N ILE A 13 0.98 -1.19 -7.13
CA ILE A 13 -0.17 -2.11 -7.07
C ILE A 13 -0.84 -2.17 -8.43
N ASN A 14 -1.03 -3.37 -8.94
CA ASN A 14 -1.85 -3.58 -10.14
C ASN A 14 -3.31 -3.78 -9.74
N ILE A 15 -4.16 -2.84 -10.13
CA ILE A 15 -5.61 -2.90 -9.94
C ILE A 15 -6.32 -2.81 -11.29
N GLY A 16 -7.51 -3.41 -11.39
CA GLY A 16 -8.32 -3.31 -12.59
C GLY A 16 -8.89 -1.90 -12.77
N LEU A 17 -9.24 -1.57 -14.02
CA LEU A 17 -9.74 -0.22 -14.37
C LEU A 17 -11.01 0.14 -13.59
N LYS A 18 -11.93 -0.81 -13.41
CA LYS A 18 -13.20 -0.58 -12.73
C LYS A 18 -12.98 -0.35 -11.23
N GLU A 19 -12.11 -1.15 -10.62
CA GLU A 19 -11.73 -1.03 -9.21
C GLU A 19 -11.03 0.31 -8.96
N GLY A 20 -10.05 0.66 -9.79
CA GLY A 20 -9.31 1.92 -9.70
C GLY A 20 -10.21 3.15 -9.84
N LEU A 21 -11.11 3.17 -10.83
CA LEU A 21 -12.09 4.25 -10.97
C LEU A 21 -13.06 4.34 -9.79
N SER A 22 -13.44 3.21 -9.21
CA SER A 22 -14.36 3.18 -8.05
C SER A 22 -13.67 3.73 -6.80
N ILE A 23 -12.42 3.34 -6.55
CA ILE A 23 -11.61 3.85 -5.44
C ILE A 23 -11.35 5.35 -5.60
N LEU A 24 -11.00 5.80 -6.81
CA LEU A 24 -10.77 7.21 -7.11
C LEU A 24 -12.04 8.05 -6.89
N LYS A 25 -13.20 7.59 -7.38
CA LYS A 25 -14.46 8.30 -7.15
C LYS A 25 -14.78 8.42 -5.65
N ALA A 26 -14.55 7.35 -4.90
CA ALA A 26 -14.78 7.35 -3.46
C ALA A 26 -13.78 8.24 -2.69
N SER A 27 -12.54 8.37 -3.14
CA SER A 27 -11.54 9.24 -2.48
C SER A 27 -11.82 10.73 -2.65
N LEU A 28 -12.59 11.12 -3.68
CA LEU A 28 -13.04 12.51 -3.85
C LEU A 28 -14.19 12.88 -2.90
N THR A 29 -14.89 11.90 -2.33
CA THR A 29 -16.04 12.14 -1.45
C THR A 29 -15.79 11.69 0.00
N SER A 30 -14.69 10.98 0.27
CA SER A 30 -14.35 10.44 1.57
C SER A 30 -12.84 10.50 1.84
N THR A 31 -12.47 10.77 3.08
CA THR A 31 -11.08 10.83 3.54
C THR A 31 -10.44 9.47 3.78
N SER A 32 -11.24 8.40 3.91
CA SER A 32 -10.75 7.06 4.27
C SER A 32 -10.85 6.04 3.14
N ALA A 33 -11.36 6.44 1.97
CA ALA A 33 -11.64 5.52 0.88
C ALA A 33 -10.39 4.82 0.34
N LEU A 34 -9.26 5.54 0.25
CA LEU A 34 -8.01 4.97 -0.25
C LEU A 34 -7.43 3.93 0.72
N THR A 35 -7.38 4.24 2.01
CA THR A 35 -6.93 3.31 3.07
C THR A 35 -7.81 2.07 3.11
N ASN A 36 -9.12 2.23 3.04
CA ASN A 36 -10.05 1.11 3.06
C ASN A 36 -9.96 0.26 1.79
N GLY A 37 -9.91 0.90 0.61
CA GLY A 37 -9.85 0.22 -0.68
C GLY A 37 -8.56 -0.53 -0.93
N LEU A 38 -7.46 -0.09 -0.30
CA LEU A 38 -6.14 -0.72 -0.44
C LEU A 38 -5.71 -1.53 0.80
N LYS A 39 -6.58 -1.68 1.82
CA LYS A 39 -6.26 -2.33 3.10
C LYS A 39 -5.63 -3.72 2.93
N HIS A 40 -6.12 -4.51 1.97
CA HIS A 40 -5.61 -5.86 1.71
C HIS A 40 -4.13 -5.89 1.32
N TYR A 41 -3.58 -4.81 0.77
CA TYR A 41 -2.17 -4.68 0.44
C TYR A 41 -1.32 -4.20 1.63
N LEU A 42 -1.94 -3.67 2.68
CA LEU A 42 -1.26 -3.21 3.90
C LEU A 42 -1.11 -4.33 4.94
N ASP A 43 -2.03 -5.30 4.93
CA ASP A 43 -2.06 -6.41 5.90
C ASP A 43 -1.07 -7.54 5.54
N SER A 44 -0.26 -7.43 4.48
CA SER A 44 0.75 -8.44 4.15
C SER A 44 1.94 -8.36 5.12
N PRO A 45 2.43 -9.49 5.69
CA PRO A 45 3.60 -9.48 6.55
C PRO A 45 4.83 -8.98 5.78
N VAL A 46 5.53 -8.00 6.36
CA VAL A 46 6.75 -7.34 5.87
C VAL A 46 7.98 -8.29 5.83
N ASP A 47 7.77 -9.61 5.83
CA ASP A 47 8.83 -10.62 6.05
C ASP A 47 9.62 -11.02 4.79
N ASN A 48 9.48 -10.34 3.65
CA ASN A 48 10.22 -10.69 2.43
C ASN A 48 11.42 -9.79 2.10
N LEU A 49 11.81 -8.88 2.98
CA LEU A 49 13.06 -8.11 2.83
C LEU A 49 14.05 -8.48 3.95
N LYS A 50 15.03 -9.32 3.55
CA LYS A 50 16.33 -9.61 4.19
C LYS A 50 16.38 -10.82 5.15
N LYS A 51 16.30 -12.04 4.58
CA LYS A 51 17.12 -13.14 5.14
C LYS A 51 18.57 -12.90 4.71
N PRO A 52 19.54 -12.69 5.63
CA PRO A 52 20.93 -12.83 5.26
C PRO A 52 21.13 -14.27 4.77
N LYS A 53 21.61 -14.43 3.53
CA LYS A 53 22.28 -15.66 3.15
C LYS A 53 23.50 -15.76 4.08
N SER A 54 23.41 -16.55 5.13
CA SER A 54 24.59 -17.04 5.84
C SER A 54 25.34 -17.92 4.85
N GLU A 55 26.34 -17.31 4.23
CA GLU A 55 27.37 -18.00 3.47
C GLU A 55 28.42 -18.50 4.46
N LYS A 56 28.70 -19.80 4.37
CA LYS A 56 29.56 -20.68 5.18
C LYS A 56 28.90 -21.36 6.37
#